data_AF-A0A1G9NN32-F1
#
_entry.id   AF-A0A1G9NN32-F1
#
_cell.length_a   1.000
_cell.length_b   1.000
_cell.length_c   1.000
_cell.angle_alpha   90.00
_cell.angle_beta   90.00
_cell.angle_gamma   90.00
#
_symmetry.space_group_name_H-M   'P 1'
#
loop_
_entity.id
_entity.type
_entity.pdbx_description
1 polymer ?
#
loop_
_entity_poly.entity_id
_entity_poly.type
_entity_poly.pdbx_seq_one_letter_code
_entity_poly.pdbx_strand_id
1 'polypeptide(L)'
;MEAITKGGELLQMIDRKTKLIFGLVFLLASGFLYTMERLNRYIYWFAQTSTGEFPTNPDMQLIYQNLFIPVFLLISILFFIWYFYESWQHNN
;
A
#
# COMPACT_ATOMS: atom_id res chain seq x y z
N MET A 1 8.35 19.77 24.50
CA MET A 1 7.79 18.69 25.34
C MET A 1 6.30 18.47 25.08
N GLU A 2 5.50 19.53 25.00
CA GLU A 2 4.03 19.49 24.79
C GLU A 2 3.57 18.85 23.45
N ALA A 3 4.33 19.02 22.36
CA ALA A 3 4.00 18.43 21.06
C ALA A 3 4.13 16.90 21.03
N ILE A 4 5.02 16.32 21.85
CA ILE A 4 5.22 14.87 21.94
C ILE A 4 4.09 14.23 22.73
N THR A 5 3.62 14.91 23.79
CA THR A 5 2.46 14.49 24.58
C THR A 5 1.18 14.47 23.75
N LYS A 6 0.93 15.50 22.93
CA LYS A 6 -0.22 15.51 22.01
C LYS A 6 -0.16 14.44 20.93
N GLY A 7 1.04 14.11 20.43
CA GLY A 7 1.23 13.02 19.47
C GLY A 7 0.89 11.65 20.04
N GLY A 8 1.26 11.39 21.31
CA GLY A 8 0.89 10.17 22.03
C GLY A 8 -0.62 10.06 22.29
N GLU A 9 -1.27 11.17 22.65
CA GLU A 9 -2.72 11.23 22.84
C GLU A 9 -3.47 10.99 21.52
N LEU A 10 -3.01 11.56 20.40
CA LEU A 10 -3.58 11.30 19.08
C LEU A 10 -3.49 9.83 18.67
N LEU A 11 -2.37 9.17 18.95
CA LEU A 11 -2.20 7.74 18.70
C LEU A 11 -3.10 6.88 19.61
N GLN A 12 -3.37 7.32 20.86
CA GLN A 12 -4.30 6.66 21.77
C GLN A 12 -5.78 6.89 21.42
N MET A 13 -6.13 8.00 20.76
CA MET A 13 -7.50 8.29 20.32
C MET A 13 -7.96 7.43 19.13
N ILE A 14 -7.03 6.78 18.41
CA ILE A 14 -7.38 5.93 17.27
C ILE A 14 -7.95 4.60 17.78
N ASP A 15 -9.25 4.38 17.51
CA ASP A 15 -9.94 3.14 17.86
C ASP A 15 -9.30 1.90 17.19
N ARG A 16 -9.36 0.76 17.88
CA ARG A 16 -8.79 -0.51 17.41
C ARG A 16 -9.36 -0.94 16.05
N LYS A 17 -10.65 -0.73 15.81
CA LYS A 17 -11.28 -1.05 14.51
C LYS A 17 -10.75 -0.13 13.42
N THR A 18 -10.53 1.14 13.73
CA THR A 18 -9.98 2.12 12.80
C THR A 18 -8.58 1.74 12.32
N LYS A 19 -7.72 1.21 13.20
CA LYS A 19 -6.39 0.70 12.82
C LYS A 19 -6.48 -0.43 11.78
N LEU A 20 -7.40 -1.37 12.00
CA LEU A 20 -7.65 -2.49 11.09
C LEU A 20 -8.24 -2.02 9.74
N ILE A 21 -9.20 -1.09 9.78
CA ILE A 21 -9.79 -0.50 8.57
C ILE A 21 -8.71 0.20 7.75
N PHE A 22 -7.87 1.04 8.37
CA PHE A 22 -6.77 1.70 7.66
C PHE A 22 -5.78 0.69 7.09
N GLY A 23 -5.38 -0.32 7.87
CA GLY A 23 -4.51 -1.41 7.39
C GLY A 23 -5.05 -2.08 6.12
N LEU A 24 -6.34 -2.42 6.11
CA LEU A 24 -7.01 -3.00 4.93
C LEU A 24 -7.12 -2.01 3.76
N VAL A 25 -7.49 -0.76 4.01
CA VAL A 25 -7.62 0.25 2.95
C VAL A 25 -6.28 0.48 2.26
N PHE A 26 -5.19 0.63 3.02
CA PHE A 26 -3.85 0.80 2.43
C PHE A 26 -3.38 -0.46 1.69
N LEU A 27 -3.70 -1.66 2.19
CA LEU A 27 -3.40 -2.92 1.50
C LEU A 27 -4.11 -2.99 0.15
N LEU A 28 -5.42 -2.74 0.14
CA LEU A 28 -6.24 -2.75 -1.07
C LEU A 28 -5.80 -1.67 -2.05
N ALA A 29 -5.50 -0.46 -1.57
CA ALA A 29 -4.99 0.61 -2.40
C ALA A 29 -3.65 0.25 -3.05
N SER A 30 -2.72 -0.36 -2.30
CA SER A 30 -1.46 -0.87 -2.85
C SER A 30 -1.68 -1.91 -3.95
N GLY A 31 -2.53 -2.92 -3.69
CA GLY A 31 -2.85 -3.96 -4.68
C GLY A 31 -3.55 -3.41 -5.91
N PHE A 32 -4.44 -2.44 -5.73
CA PHE A 32 -5.15 -1.76 -6.81
C PHE A 32 -4.20 -0.94 -7.69
N LEU A 33 -3.32 -0.14 -7.09
CA LEU A 33 -2.31 0.63 -7.81
C LEU A 33 -1.38 -0.28 -8.61
N TYR A 34 -0.92 -1.37 -8.01
CA TYR A 34 -0.11 -2.38 -8.71
C TYR A 34 -0.83 -2.98 -9.92
N THR A 35 -2.09 -3.34 -9.75
CA THR A 35 -2.90 -3.92 -10.83
C THR A 35 -3.11 -2.92 -11.96
N MET A 36 -3.41 -1.67 -11.63
CA MET A 36 -3.59 -0.60 -12.63
C MET A 36 -2.30 -0.31 -13.40
N GLU A 37 -1.16 -0.29 -12.74
CA GLU A 37 0.13 -0.10 -13.41
C GLU A 37 0.42 -1.24 -14.39
N ARG A 38 0.18 -2.49 -13.96
CA ARG A 38 0.32 -3.65 -14.85
C ARG A 38 -0.62 -3.57 -16.04
N LEU A 39 -1.90 -3.25 -15.80
CA LEU A 39 -2.88 -3.09 -16.87
C LEU A 39 -2.47 -2.02 -17.88
N ASN A 40 -2.01 -0.86 -17.41
CA ASN A 40 -1.55 0.22 -18.29
C ASN A 40 -0.37 -0.21 -19.17
N ARG A 41 0.60 -0.95 -18.62
CA ARG A 41 1.72 -1.50 -19.40
C ARG A 41 1.26 -2.51 -20.45
N TYR A 42 0.30 -3.37 -20.12
CA TYR A 42 -0.28 -4.31 -21.09
C TYR A 42 -1.01 -3.58 -22.22
N ILE A 43 -1.80 -2.55 -21.89
CA ILE A 43 -2.48 -1.73 -22.90
C ILE A 43 -1.46 -1.01 -23.77
N TYR A 44 -0.42 -0.42 -23.18
CA TYR A 44 0.65 0.26 -23.91
C TYR A 44 1.40 -0.70 -24.85
N TRP A 45 1.78 -1.87 -24.37
CA TRP A 45 2.39 -2.92 -25.20
C TRP A 45 1.46 -3.37 -26.32
N PHE A 46 0.17 -3.60 -26.04
CA PHE A 46 -0.84 -3.95 -27.04
C PHE A 46 -1.07 -2.85 -28.09
N ALA A 47 -0.94 -1.58 -27.70
CA ALA A 47 -1.00 -0.46 -28.62
C ALA A 47 0.26 -0.40 -29.50
N GLN A 48 1.44 -0.62 -28.90
CA GLN A 48 2.71 -0.74 -29.64
C GLN A 48 2.57 -1.85 -30.67
N THR A 49 2.24 -3.08 -30.24
CA THR A 49 1.35 -4.08 -30.88
C THR A 49 0.74 -3.83 -32.26
N SER A 50 0.19 -2.65 -32.47
CA SER A 50 -0.56 -2.30 -33.68
C SER A 50 0.23 -1.40 -34.62
N THR A 51 1.37 -0.83 -34.19
CA THR A 51 2.18 0.15 -34.93
C THR A 51 3.42 -0.43 -35.61
N GLY A 52 3.72 -1.73 -35.46
CA GLY A 52 4.73 -2.45 -36.25
C GLY A 52 6.14 -2.55 -35.67
N GLU A 53 6.46 -1.87 -34.56
CA GLU A 53 7.72 -2.06 -33.82
C GLU A 53 7.44 -2.78 -32.50
N PHE A 54 7.80 -4.07 -32.38
CA PHE A 54 7.50 -4.86 -31.18
C PHE A 54 8.74 -5.40 -30.45
N PRO A 55 8.89 -5.10 -29.16
CA PRO A 55 9.57 -6.02 -28.26
C PRO A 55 8.71 -7.29 -28.08
N THR A 56 9.34 -8.47 -28.11
CA THR A 56 8.68 -9.79 -27.95
C THR A 56 7.95 -9.96 -26.62
N ASN A 57 8.28 -9.15 -25.62
CA ASN A 57 7.64 -9.15 -24.31
C ASN A 57 7.31 -7.72 -23.87
N PRO A 58 6.22 -7.51 -23.11
CA PRO A 58 5.94 -6.23 -22.47
C PRO A 58 7.08 -5.87 -21.50
N ASP A 59 7.52 -4.61 -21.52
CA ASP A 59 8.49 -4.10 -20.56
C ASP A 59 7.85 -4.02 -19.16
N MET A 60 7.97 -5.13 -18.45
CA MET A 60 7.54 -5.32 -17.08
C MET A 60 8.61 -4.74 -16.16
N GLN A 61 8.73 -3.42 -16.12
CA GLN A 61 9.63 -2.76 -15.17
C GLN A 61 9.27 -3.18 -13.73
N LEU A 62 10.27 -3.12 -12.85
CA LEU A 62 10.19 -3.59 -11.47
C LEU A 62 9.05 -2.90 -10.71
N ILE A 63 8.45 -3.64 -9.77
CA ILE A 63 7.35 -3.22 -8.88
C ILE A 63 7.64 -1.90 -8.14
N TYR A 64 8.92 -1.51 -8.05
CA TYR A 64 9.42 -0.37 -7.29
C TYR A 64 9.45 0.95 -8.06
N GLN A 65 9.04 1.01 -9.33
CA GLN A 65 9.02 2.28 -10.04
C GLN A 65 7.94 3.24 -9.53
N ASN A 66 6.81 2.70 -9.09
CA ASN A 66 5.79 3.47 -8.42
C ASN A 66 6.00 3.40 -6.91
N LEU A 67 6.60 4.45 -6.34
CA LEU A 67 6.90 4.55 -4.91
C LEU A 67 5.65 4.43 -4.03
N PHE A 68 4.45 4.75 -4.54
CA PHE A 68 3.22 4.64 -3.76
C PHE A 68 2.86 3.19 -3.42
N ILE A 69 3.19 2.22 -4.28
CA ILE A 69 2.92 0.80 -4.03
C ILE A 69 3.68 0.30 -2.78
N PRO A 70 5.03 0.34 -2.73
CA PRO A 70 5.75 -0.13 -1.55
C PRO A 70 5.46 0.73 -0.32
N VAL A 71 5.23 2.04 -0.46
CA VAL A 71 4.90 2.91 0.70
C VAL A 71 3.56 2.53 1.30
N PHE A 72 2.51 2.35 0.49
CA PHE A 72 1.18 2.01 1.00
C PHE A 72 1.18 0.60 1.59
N LEU A 73 1.92 -0.33 1.00
CA LEU A 73 2.14 -1.65 1.57
C LEU A 73 2.84 -1.57 2.94
N LEU A 74 3.88 -0.75 3.08
CA LEU A 74 4.60 -0.56 4.34
C LEU A 74 3.69 0.02 5.42
N ILE A 75 2.91 1.05 5.09
CA ILE A 75 1.94 1.67 6.00
C ILE A 75 0.91 0.63 6.45
N SER A 76 0.38 -0.18 5.53
CA SER A 76 -0.55 -1.27 5.86
C SER A 76 0.04 -2.26 6.87
N ILE A 77 1.28 -2.69 6.65
CA ILE A 77 2.00 -3.59 7.56
C ILE A 77 2.15 -2.96 8.95
N LEU A 78 2.51 -1.68 9.04
CA LEU A 78 2.63 -0.97 10.32
C LEU A 78 1.31 -0.93 11.09
N PHE A 79 0.19 -0.65 10.40
CA PHE A 79 -1.13 -0.67 11.04
C PHE A 79 -1.53 -2.06 11.54
N PHE A 80 -1.22 -3.12 10.78
CA PHE A 80 -1.48 -4.49 11.23
C PHE A 80 -0.63 -4.86 12.44
N ILE A 81 0.68 -4.56 12.42
CA ILE A 81 1.57 -4.82 13.56
C ILE A 81 1.06 -4.11 14.80
N TRP A 82 0.66 -2.84 14.68
CA TRP A 82 0.12 -2.08 15.79
C TRP A 82 -1.19 -2.68 16.34
N TYR A 83 -2.11 -3.06 15.46
CA TYR A 83 -3.36 -3.73 15.85
C TYR A 83 -3.09 -5.04 16.63
N PHE A 84 -2.20 -5.90 16.12
CA PHE A 84 -1.89 -7.18 16.76
C PHE A 84 -1.17 -6.99 18.10
N TYR A 85 -0.26 -6.03 18.18
CA TYR A 85 0.44 -5.71 19.42
C TYR A 85 -0.54 -5.26 20.53
N GLU A 86 -1.47 -4.36 20.20
CA GLU A 86 -2.51 -3.91 21.12
C GLU A 86 -3.46 -5.05 21.52
N SER A 87 -3.84 -5.91 20.58
CA SER A 87 -4.69 -7.07 20.86
C SER A 87 -4.03 -8.07 21.79
N TRP A 88 -2.71 -8.25 21.70
CA TRP A 88 -1.96 -9.14 22.58
C TRP A 88 -1.89 -8.61 24.02
N GLN A 89 -1.65 -7.30 24.18
CA GLN A 89 -1.59 -6.65 25.49
C GLN A 89 -2.92 -6.70 26.25
N HIS A 90 -4.07 -6.66 25.56
CA HIS A 90 -5.38 -6.75 26.22
C HIS A 90 -5.73 -8.18 26.67
N ASN A 91 -5.05 -9.21 26.16
CA ASN A 91 -5.40 -10.61 26.43
C ASN A 91 -4.51 -11.27 27.51
N ASN A 92 -3.49 -10.55 28.00
CA ASN A 92 -2.62 -10.92 29.13
C ASN A 92 -2.88 -10.00 30.31
#